data_AF-R6APF2-F1
#
_entry.id   AF-R6APF2-F1
#
_cell.length_a   1.000
_cell.length_b   1.000
_cell.length_c   1.000
_cell.angle_alpha   90.00
_cell.angle_beta   90.00
_cell.angle_gamma   90.00
#
_symmetry.space_group_name_H-M   'P 1'
#
loop_
_entity.id
_entity.type
_entity.pdbx_description
1 polymer ?
#
loop_
_entity_poly.entity_id
_entity_poly.type
_entity_poly.pdbx_seq_one_letter_code
_entity_poly.pdbx_strand_id
1 'polypeptide(L)' 'MPFEPYVYPTIDAFAYAPVAAGMWRQHEVFDGTYDFDDLLDAHEIMAVKAINAKRAQEAAERRNR' A
#
# COMPACT_ATOMS: atom_id res chain seq x y z
N MET A 1 -8.84 9.18 22.13
CA MET A 1 -9.05 9.85 20.83
C MET A 1 -8.91 8.79 19.75
N PRO A 2 -9.73 8.80 18.69
CA PRO A 2 -9.52 7.90 17.56
C PRO A 2 -8.17 8.20 16.89
N PHE A 3 -7.56 7.20 16.26
CA PHE A 3 -6.36 7.39 15.45
C PHE A 3 -6.72 8.12 14.16
N GLU A 4 -5.96 9.16 13.82
CA GLU A 4 -6.10 9.92 12.58
C GLU A 4 -4.76 9.85 11.81
N PRO A 5 -4.73 9.26 10.60
CA PRO A 5 -3.52 9.22 9.79
C PRO A 5 -3.10 10.63 9.33
N TYR A 6 -1.83 10.96 9.48
CA TYR A 6 -1.27 12.17 8.86
C TYR A 6 -1.07 11.94 7.36
N VAL A 7 -1.48 12.91 6.55
CA VAL A 7 -1.40 12.83 5.08
C VAL A 7 -0.09 13.39 4.56
N TYR A 8 0.26 13.03 3.34
CA TYR A 8 1.36 13.66 2.64
C TYR A 8 0.99 15.11 2.25
N PRO A 9 1.77 16.12 2.64
CA PRO A 9 1.40 17.52 2.41
C PRO A 9 1.69 18.00 0.98
N THR A 10 2.60 17.33 0.26
CA THR A 10 3.16 17.82 -1.01
C THR A 10 3.27 16.77 -2.11
N ILE A 11 2.85 15.52 -1.86
CA ILE A 11 2.85 14.46 -2.87
C ILE A 11 1.46 13.85 -3.00
N ASP A 12 1.12 13.42 -4.22
CA ASP A 12 -0.10 12.66 -4.47
C ASP A 12 0.02 11.29 -3.81
N ALA A 13 -0.79 11.06 -2.78
CA ALA A 13 -0.74 9.85 -1.97
C ALA A 13 -1.09 8.58 -2.77
N PHE A 14 -1.88 8.70 -3.84
CA PHE A 14 -2.26 7.56 -4.66
C PHE A 14 -1.12 7.16 -5.60
N ALA A 15 -0.54 8.13 -6.32
CA ALA A 15 0.58 7.89 -7.24
C ALA A 15 1.84 7.41 -6.50
N TYR A 16 2.08 7.90 -5.29
CA TYR A 16 3.25 7.54 -4.48
C TYR A 16 3.02 6.38 -3.50
N ALA A 17 1.81 5.81 -3.42
CA ALA A 17 1.55 4.68 -2.52
C ALA A 17 2.49 3.48 -2.77
N PRO A 18 2.79 3.06 -4.02
CA PRO A 18 3.75 1.98 -4.28
C PRO A 18 5.17 2.31 -3.83
N VAL A 19 5.58 3.59 -3.91
CA VAL A 19 6.89 4.05 -3.43
C VAL A 19 6.93 4.01 -1.90
N ALA A 20 5.90 4.52 -1.24
CA ALA A 20 5.79 4.48 0.22
C ALA A 20 5.76 3.05 0.78
N ALA A 21 5.20 2.10 0.01
CA ALA A 21 5.19 0.67 0.34
C ALA A 21 6.53 -0.04 0.00
N GLY A 22 7.51 0.66 -0.57
CA GLY A 22 8.79 0.08 -0.99
C GLY A 22 8.68 -0.87 -2.19
N MET A 23 7.57 -0.83 -2.93
CA MET A 23 7.35 -1.63 -4.13
C MET A 23 8.03 -1.01 -5.35
N TRP A 24 7.95 0.31 -5.48
CA TRP A 24 8.54 1.09 -6.56
C TRP A 24 9.63 2.04 -6.05
N ARG A 25 10.51 2.46 -6.94
CA ARG A 25 11.46 3.55 -6.73
C ARG A 25 10.82 4.87 -7.13
N GLN A 26 11.23 5.97 -6.50
CA GLN A 26 10.65 7.31 -6.73
C GLN A 26 10.58 7.70 -8.21
N HIS A 27 11.66 7.48 -8.96
CA HIS A 27 11.76 7.86 -10.37
C HIS A 27 10.84 7.06 -11.30
N GLU A 28 10.41 5.86 -10.88
CA GLU A 28 9.51 5.00 -11.67
C GLU A 28 8.09 5.56 -11.76
N VAL A 29 7.74 6.56 -10.95
CA VAL A 29 6.45 7.28 -11.01
C VAL A 29 6.39 8.23 -12.22
N PHE A 30 7.53 8.65 -12.78
CA PHE A 30 7.58 9.70 -13.81
C PHE A 30 8.52 9.42 -14.98
N ASP A 31 9.24 8.29 -15.00
CA ASP A 31 10.17 7.94 -16.08
C ASP A 31 9.54 7.12 -17.21
N GLY A 32 8.25 6.76 -17.08
CA GLY A 32 7.52 5.94 -18.05
C GLY A 32 7.74 4.44 -17.90
N THR A 33 8.34 3.98 -16.80
CA THR A 33 8.48 2.54 -16.48
C THR A 33 7.12 1.85 -16.33
N TYR A 34 6.17 2.55 -15.72
CA TYR A 34 4.83 2.05 -15.42
C TYR A 34 3.77 2.92 -16.09
N ASP A 35 2.68 2.28 -16.52
CA ASP A 35 1.49 2.97 -16.96
C ASP A 35 0.41 3.06 -15.87
N PHE A 36 -0.78 3.47 -16.26
CA PHE A 36 -1.90 3.60 -15.32
C PHE A 36 -2.42 2.23 -14.84
N ASP A 37 -2.38 1.20 -15.69
CA ASP A 37 -2.84 -0.14 -15.32
C ASP A 37 -1.86 -0.77 -14.32
N ASP A 38 -0.55 -0.60 -14.52
CA ASP A 38 0.48 -1.01 -13.56
C ASP A 38 0.27 -0.37 -12.18
N LEU A 39 -0.14 0.91 -12.14
CA LEU A 39 -0.44 1.61 -10.90
C LEU A 39 -1.65 0.97 -10.19
N LEU A 40 -2.70 0.61 -10.93
CA LEU A 40 -3.87 -0.06 -10.36
C LEU A 40 -3.52 -1.45 -9.83
N ASP A 41 -2.72 -2.22 -10.57
CA ASP A 41 -2.23 -3.53 -10.15
C ASP A 41 -1.39 -3.44 -8.87
N ALA A 42 -0.51 -2.43 -8.77
CA ALA A 42 0.27 -2.19 -7.55
C ALA A 42 -0.65 -1.94 -6.34
N HIS A 43 -1.70 -1.14 -6.51
CA HIS A 43 -2.71 -0.91 -5.46
C HIS A 43 -3.46 -2.19 -5.07
N GLU A 44 -3.85 -3.01 -6.04
CA GLU A 44 -4.50 -4.30 -5.75
C GLU A 44 -3.56 -5.23 -4.95
N ILE A 45 -2.30 -5.36 -5.37
CA ILE A 45 -1.30 -6.19 -4.67
C ILE A 45 -1.12 -5.70 -3.23
N MET A 46 -1.02 -4.39 -3.02
CA MET A 46 -0.88 -3.81 -1.67
C MET A 46 -2.12 -4.09 -0.81
N ALA A 47 -3.33 -3.93 -1.36
CA ALA A 47 -4.58 -4.18 -0.65
C ALA A 47 -4.73 -5.65 -0.26
N VAL A 48 -4.44 -6.58 -1.18
CA VAL A 48 -4.50 -8.02 -0.92
C VAL A 48 -3.49 -8.44 0.15
N LYS A 49 -2.25 -7.90 0.11
CA LYS A 49 -1.25 -8.13 1.15
C LYS A 49 -1.74 -7.68 2.53
N ALA A 50 -2.32 -6.50 2.63
CA ALA A 50 -2.86 -5.97 3.89
C ALA A 50 -4.01 -6.85 4.43
N ILE A 51 -4.94 -7.27 3.57
CA ILE A 51 -6.05 -8.15 3.95
C ILE A 51 -5.52 -9.51 4.45
N ASN A 52 -4.55 -10.10 3.74
CA ASN A 52 -3.97 -11.38 4.14
C ASN A 52 -3.21 -11.27 5.47
N ALA A 53 -2.45 -10.20 5.70
CA ALA A 53 -1.77 -9.95 6.96
C ALA A 53 -2.76 -9.85 8.13
N LYS A 54 -3.85 -9.09 7.95
CA LYS A 54 -4.92 -8.98 8.95
C LYS A 54 -5.56 -10.34 9.24
N ARG A 55 -5.94 -11.10 8.20
CA ARG A 55 -6.54 -12.43 8.36
C ARG A 55 -5.61 -13.42 9.06
N ALA A 56 -4.31 -13.36 8.77
CA ALA A 56 -3.30 -14.19 9.43
C ALA A 56 -3.20 -13.85 10.93
N GLN A 57 -3.19 -12.57 11.28
CA GLN A 57 -3.22 -12.12 12.68
C GLN A 57 -4.47 -12.61 13.41
N GLU A 58 -5.66 -12.40 12.83
CA GLU A 58 -6.93 -12.86 13.43
C GLU A 58 -6.96 -14.38 13.63
N ALA A 59 -6.41 -15.15 12.69
CA ALA A 59 -6.30 -16.60 12.82
C ALA A 59 -5.35 -17.01 13.95
N ALA A 60 -4.21 -16.32 14.11
CA ALA A 60 -3.27 -16.55 15.20
C ALA A 60 -3.87 -16.22 16.57
N GLU A 61 -4.61 -15.12 16.68
CA GLU A 61 -5.32 -14.73 17.90
C GLU A 61 -6.39 -15.75 18.30
N ARG A 62 -7.16 -16.29 17.34
CA ARG A 62 -8.14 -17.35 17.59
C ARG A 62 -7.48 -18.66 18.06
N ARG A 63 -6.29 -18.99 17.56
CA ARG A 63 -5.55 -20.19 17.97
C ARG A 63 -4.98 -20.10 19.39
N ASN A 64 -4.69 -18.88 19.85
CA ASN A 64 -4.09 -18.62 21.16
C ASN A 64 -5.14 -18.34 22.26
N ARG A 65 -6.43 -18.47 21.95
CA ARG A 65 -7.56 -18.41 22.89
C ARG A 65 -8.04 -19.82 23.20
#